data_AF-A0A9P5KYI0-F1
#
_entry.id   AF-A0A9P5KYI0-F1
#
_cell.length_a   1.000
_cell.length_b   1.000
_cell.length_c   1.000
_cell.angle_alpha   90.00
_cell.angle_beta   90.00
_cell.angle_gamma   90.00
#
_symmetry.space_group_name_H-M   'P 1'
#
loop_
_entity.id
_entity.type
_entity.pdbx_description
1 polymer ?
#
loop_
_entity_poly.entity_id
_entity_poly.type
_entity_poly.pdbx_seq_one_letter_code
_entity_poly.pdbx_strand_id
1 'polypeptide(L)'
;MRCVPISLSQTQMEYEVYRHKDVTDEDFNKIDQIFKQVLKEDKDLCNAAQKNLNTGVYVHGNLHPQHEKGPLFFQKSVKDLVMSHHESEEKQGREIWPATPVPVMTKELSEEMDFCRKIDCLAKNGNNGQLSW
;
A
#
# COMPACT_ATOMS: atom_id res chain seq x y z
N MET A 1 -6.75 7.55 13.28
CA MET A 1 -6.46 6.22 12.69
C MET A 1 -5.36 6.42 11.67
N ARG A 2 -4.29 5.63 11.74
CA ARG A 2 -3.20 5.62 10.77
C ARG A 2 -3.10 4.22 10.16
N CYS A 3 -3.07 4.15 8.83
CA CYS A 3 -2.90 2.90 8.08
C CYS A 3 -1.45 2.84 7.57
N VAL A 4 -0.65 1.93 8.11
CA VAL A 4 0.77 1.80 7.76
C VAL A 4 0.96 0.49 6.99
N PRO A 5 1.29 0.53 5.69
CA PRO A 5 1.56 -0.68 4.93
C PRO A 5 2.86 -1.33 5.43
N ILE A 6 2.83 -2.63 5.70
CA ILE A 6 4.01 -3.41 6.09
C ILE A 6 4.47 -4.29 4.92
N SER A 7 3.51 -4.94 4.24
CA SER A 7 3.78 -5.80 3.09
C SER A 7 2.54 -5.89 2.19
N LEU A 8 2.63 -6.69 1.12
CA LEU A 8 1.53 -6.91 0.17
C LEU A 8 0.23 -7.41 0.84
N SER A 9 0.32 -8.11 1.97
CA SER A 9 -0.83 -8.72 2.66
C SER A 9 -0.91 -8.33 4.14
N GLN A 10 -0.19 -7.30 4.57
CA GLN A 10 -0.15 -6.90 5.96
C GLN A 10 -0.12 -5.37 6.10
N THR A 11 -1.06 -4.86 6.89
CA THR A 11 -1.19 -3.44 7.24
C THR A 11 -1.26 -3.32 8.75
N GLN A 12 -0.48 -2.42 9.32
CA GLN A 12 -0.59 -2.02 10.72
C GLN A 12 -1.59 -0.87 10.83
N MET A 13 -2.62 -1.08 11.65
CA MET A 13 -3.63 -0.08 11.93
C MET A 13 -3.36 0.49 13.32
N GLU A 14 -3.13 1.80 13.41
CA GLU A 14 -2.85 2.49 14.66
C GLU A 14 -3.95 3.47 15.03
N TYR A 15 -4.28 3.48 16.31
CA TYR A 15 -5.41 4.23 16.85
C TYR A 15 -4.97 5.00 18.09
N GLU A 16 -5.22 6.30 18.06
CA GLU A 16 -5.16 7.16 19.21
C GLU A 16 -6.61 7.57 19.52
N VAL A 17 -7.08 7.20 20.70
CA VAL A 17 -8.46 7.47 21.13
C VAL A 17 -8.40 8.57 22.18
N TYR A 18 -9.02 9.69 21.87
CA TYR A 18 -9.03 10.89 22.70
C TYR A 18 -10.37 11.03 23.41
N ARG A 19 -10.35 11.54 24.64
CA ARG A 19 -11.55 11.91 25.40
C ARG A 19 -11.41 13.32 25.96
N HIS A 20 -12.55 13.92 26.26
CA HIS A 20 -12.56 15.18 26.99
C HIS A 20 -12.02 14.97 28.42
N LYS A 21 -11.30 15.96 28.96
CA LYS A 21 -10.64 15.88 30.27
C LYS A 21 -11.59 15.61 31.44
N ASP A 22 -12.84 16.00 31.30
CA ASP A 22 -13.86 15.89 32.35
C ASP A 22 -14.68 14.58 32.25
N VAL A 23 -14.39 13.73 31.26
CA VAL A 23 -15.06 12.43 31.09
C VAL A 23 -14.43 11.40 32.01
N THR A 24 -15.28 10.64 32.71
CA THR A 24 -14.86 9.59 33.63
C THR A 24 -14.18 8.43 32.88
N ASP A 25 -13.34 7.68 33.59
CA ASP A 25 -12.76 6.45 33.05
C ASP A 25 -13.83 5.43 32.67
N GLU A 26 -14.91 5.34 33.44
CA GLU A 26 -15.99 4.40 33.18
C GLU A 26 -16.68 4.68 31.83
N ASP A 27 -17.07 5.93 31.60
CA ASP A 27 -17.75 6.32 30.36
C ASP A 27 -16.83 6.22 29.14
N PHE A 28 -15.55 6.55 29.32
CA PHE A 28 -14.55 6.33 28.27
C PHE A 28 -14.40 4.85 27.93
N ASN A 29 -14.26 3.99 28.93
CA ASN A 29 -14.02 2.56 28.73
C ASN A 29 -15.22 1.89 28.04
N LYS A 30 -16.46 2.32 28.31
CA LYS A 30 -17.64 1.82 27.58
C LYS A 30 -17.53 2.06 26.08
N ILE A 31 -17.14 3.27 25.67
CA ILE A 31 -17.01 3.64 24.25
C ILE A 31 -15.77 2.95 23.64
N ASP A 32 -14.65 2.94 24.36
CA ASP A 32 -13.40 2.30 23.92
C ASP A 32 -13.58 0.79 23.67
N GLN A 33 -14.35 0.09 24.51
CA GLN A 33 -14.67 -1.33 24.31
C GLN A 33 -15.45 -1.57 23.01
N ILE A 34 -16.50 -0.77 22.77
CA ILE A 34 -17.29 -0.87 21.53
C ILE A 34 -16.39 -0.58 20.32
N PHE A 35 -15.56 0.46 20.40
CA PHE A 35 -14.64 0.82 19.34
C PHE A 35 -13.66 -0.33 19.01
N LYS A 36 -13.04 -0.92 20.04
CA LYS A 36 -12.14 -2.08 19.88
C LYS A 36 -12.85 -3.29 19.28
N GLN A 37 -14.10 -3.53 19.66
CA GLN A 37 -14.90 -4.61 19.09
C GLN A 37 -15.10 -4.40 17.58
N VAL A 38 -15.58 -3.23 17.17
CA VAL A 38 -15.82 -2.91 15.75
C VAL A 38 -14.53 -3.02 14.94
N LEU A 39 -13.41 -2.52 15.46
CA LEU A 39 -12.12 -2.63 14.77
C LEU A 39 -11.64 -4.08 14.62
N LYS A 40 -11.94 -4.93 15.59
CA LYS A 40 -11.65 -6.36 15.48
C LYS A 40 -12.53 -7.02 14.42
N GLU A 41 -13.81 -6.68 14.35
CA GLU A 41 -14.74 -7.18 13.33
C GLU A 41 -14.26 -6.78 11.92
N ASP A 42 -13.89 -5.51 11.71
CA ASP A 42 -13.33 -5.03 10.45
C ASP A 42 -12.04 -5.76 10.05
N LYS A 43 -11.15 -6.00 11.03
CA LYS A 43 -9.92 -6.77 10.82
C LYS A 43 -10.24 -8.20 10.37
N ASP A 44 -11.18 -8.86 11.04
CA ASP A 44 -11.57 -10.23 10.73
C ASP A 44 -12.18 -10.31 9.31
N LEU A 45 -13.00 -9.33 8.91
CA LEU A 45 -13.55 -9.19 7.55
C LEU A 45 -12.46 -8.99 6.49
N CYS A 46 -11.51 -8.08 6.72
CA CYS A 46 -10.43 -7.81 5.77
C CYS A 46 -9.52 -9.02 5.57
N ASN A 47 -9.18 -9.74 6.65
CA ASN A 47 -8.37 -10.96 6.57
C ASN A 47 -9.09 -12.08 5.81
N ALA A 48 -10.40 -12.24 6.04
CA ALA A 48 -11.20 -13.20 5.30
C ALA A 48 -11.27 -12.85 3.80
N ALA A 49 -11.44 -11.57 3.47
CA ALA A 49 -11.41 -11.09 2.08
C ALA A 49 -10.04 -11.40 1.43
N GLN A 50 -8.92 -11.09 2.10
CA GLN A 50 -7.58 -11.40 1.59
C GLN A 50 -7.38 -12.91 1.38
N LYS A 51 -7.87 -13.76 2.29
CA LYS A 51 -7.82 -15.22 2.12
C LYS A 51 -8.59 -15.67 0.87
N ASN A 52 -9.76 -15.08 0.62
CA ASN A 52 -10.54 -15.37 -0.57
C ASN A 52 -9.82 -14.92 -1.85
N LEU A 53 -9.20 -13.74 -1.84
CA LEU A 53 -8.38 -13.25 -2.97
C LEU A 53 -7.21 -14.19 -3.27
N ASN A 54 -6.54 -14.69 -2.23
CA ASN A 54 -5.43 -15.63 -2.37
C ASN A 54 -5.84 -16.98 -2.99
N THR A 55 -7.13 -17.31 -3.02
CA THR A 55 -7.65 -18.52 -3.69
C THR A 55 -7.63 -18.38 -5.22
N GLY A 56 -7.49 -17.16 -5.75
CA GLY A 56 -7.32 -16.91 -7.19
C GLY A 56 -8.57 -17.06 -8.05
N VAL A 57 -9.73 -17.37 -7.45
CA VAL A 57 -11.01 -17.49 -8.17
C VAL A 57 -11.64 -16.12 -8.43
N TYR A 58 -11.44 -15.17 -7.51
CA TYR A 58 -11.93 -13.80 -7.67
C TYR A 58 -10.98 -12.98 -8.53
N VAL A 59 -11.49 -12.42 -9.62
CA VAL A 59 -10.72 -11.57 -10.55
C VAL A 59 -11.10 -10.10 -10.39
N HIS A 60 -12.38 -9.79 -10.54
CA HIS A 60 -12.95 -8.48 -10.27
C HIS A 60 -14.45 -8.61 -9.98
N GLY A 61 -15.01 -7.64 -9.26
CA GLY A 61 -16.42 -7.58 -8.90
C GLY A 61 -16.94 -6.16 -9.03
N ASN A 62 -18.22 -6.03 -9.36
CA ASN A 62 -18.87 -4.73 -9.43
C ASN A 62 -19.26 -4.29 -8.01
N LEU A 63 -18.77 -3.13 -7.59
CA LEU A 63 -19.22 -2.49 -6.36
C LEU A 63 -20.60 -1.85 -6.54
N HIS A 64 -21.39 -1.85 -5.48
CA HIS A 64 -22.74 -1.29 -5.48
C HIS A 64 -22.70 0.23 -5.72
N PRO A 65 -23.30 0.75 -6.82
CA PRO A 65 -23.14 2.15 -7.23
C PRO A 65 -23.60 3.19 -6.21
N GLN A 66 -24.51 2.82 -5.31
CA GLN A 66 -25.08 3.74 -4.31
C GLN A 66 -24.46 3.59 -2.93
N HIS A 67 -24.05 2.38 -2.55
CA HIS A 67 -23.64 2.06 -1.17
C HIS A 67 -22.12 1.98 -1.03
N GLU A 68 -21.39 1.82 -2.14
CA GLU A 68 -19.94 1.67 -2.15
C GLU A 68 -19.25 2.79 -2.94
N LYS A 69 -19.84 3.99 -2.93
CA LYS A 69 -19.25 5.19 -3.56
C LYS A 69 -17.88 5.54 -2.97
N GLY A 70 -17.69 5.32 -1.67
CA GLY A 70 -16.42 5.53 -0.98
C GLY A 70 -15.32 4.61 -1.52
N PRO A 71 -15.49 3.27 -1.44
CA PRO A 71 -14.57 2.31 -2.06
C PRO A 71 -14.30 2.58 -3.55
N LEU A 72 -15.34 2.89 -4.34
CA LEU A 72 -15.20 3.23 -5.76
C LEU A 72 -14.30 4.46 -5.97
N PHE A 73 -14.52 5.52 -5.20
CA PHE A 73 -13.70 6.73 -5.25
C PHE A 73 -12.25 6.41 -4.88
N PHE A 74 -12.03 5.68 -3.78
CA PHE A 74 -10.69 5.31 -3.31
C PHE A 74 -9.94 4.47 -4.35
N GLN A 75 -10.57 3.42 -4.89
CA GLN A 75 -9.96 2.57 -5.93
C GLN A 75 -9.59 3.38 -7.18
N LYS A 76 -10.47 4.31 -7.60
CA LYS A 76 -10.18 5.22 -8.71
C LYS A 76 -8.96 6.11 -8.41
N SER A 77 -8.94 6.76 -7.25
CA SER A 77 -7.83 7.64 -6.86
C SER A 77 -6.49 6.91 -6.81
N VAL A 78 -6.45 5.70 -6.24
CA VAL A 78 -5.23 4.88 -6.21
C VAL A 78 -4.76 4.54 -7.63
N LYS A 79 -5.69 4.12 -8.50
CA LYS A 79 -5.37 3.82 -9.91
C LYS A 79 -4.79 5.05 -10.60
N ASP A 80 -5.46 6.19 -10.50
CA ASP A 80 -5.05 7.43 -11.17
C ASP A 80 -3.65 7.88 -10.69
N LEU A 81 -3.37 7.77 -9.39
CA LEU A 81 -2.06 8.09 -8.80
C LEU A 81 -0.95 7.16 -9.29
N VAL A 82 -1.18 5.84 -9.27
CA VAL A 82 -0.18 4.85 -9.71
C VAL A 82 0.12 5.01 -11.20
N MET A 83 -0.92 5.15 -12.03
CA MET A 83 -0.74 5.33 -13.47
C MET A 83 -0.02 6.63 -13.80
N SER A 84 -0.40 7.75 -13.16
CA SER A 84 0.26 9.04 -13.37
C SER A 84 1.72 9.05 -12.89
N HIS A 85 2.02 8.36 -11.79
CA HIS A 85 3.39 8.18 -11.32
C HIS A 85 4.21 7.39 -12.35
N HIS A 86 3.69 6.27 -12.83
CA HIS A 86 4.35 5.45 -13.84
C HIS A 86 4.64 6.22 -15.13
N GLU A 87 3.66 6.98 -15.64
CA GLU A 87 3.87 7.87 -16.80
C GLU A 87 4.98 8.90 -16.56
N SER A 88 5.17 9.35 -15.32
CA SER A 88 6.22 10.30 -14.94
C SER A 88 7.60 9.64 -14.92
N GLU A 89 7.67 8.38 -14.50
CA GLU A 89 8.90 7.56 -14.55
C GLU A 89 9.31 7.28 -15.99
N GLU A 90 8.36 6.90 -16.85
CA GLU A 90 8.61 6.67 -18.29
C GLU A 90 9.15 7.92 -18.97
N LYS A 91 8.55 9.09 -18.71
CA LYS A 91 9.01 10.37 -19.25
C LYS A 91 10.43 10.73 -18.79
N GLN A 92 10.83 10.32 -17.59
CA GLN A 92 12.17 10.57 -17.05
C GLN A 92 13.17 9.45 -17.38
N GLY A 93 12.71 8.33 -17.94
CA GLY A 93 13.54 7.15 -18.21
C GLY A 93 14.13 6.51 -16.95
N ARG A 94 13.55 6.77 -15.77
CA ARG A 94 14.04 6.27 -14.48
C ARG A 94 12.92 6.20 -13.45
N GLU A 95 13.11 5.33 -12.47
CA GLU A 95 12.24 5.27 -11.29
C GLU A 95 12.33 6.56 -10.46
N ILE A 96 11.22 6.93 -9.83
CA ILE A 96 11.09 8.09 -8.96
C ILE A 96 10.89 7.59 -7.54
N TRP A 97 11.90 7.81 -6.68
CA TRP A 97 11.86 7.43 -5.28
C TRP A 97 11.80 8.67 -4.37
N PRO A 98 10.60 9.11 -3.93
CA PRO A 98 10.45 10.39 -3.21
C PRO A 98 11.19 10.47 -1.87
N ALA A 99 11.38 9.32 -1.20
CA ALA A 99 12.06 9.23 0.08
C ALA A 99 13.59 9.08 -0.05
N THR A 100 14.11 8.85 -1.26
CA THR A 100 15.53 8.64 -1.49
C THR A 100 16.21 9.99 -1.74
N PRO A 101 17.27 10.35 -0.99
CA PRO A 101 18.03 11.56 -1.26
C PRO A 101 18.54 11.57 -2.70
N VAL A 102 18.40 12.69 -3.39
CA VAL A 102 18.94 12.86 -4.74
C VAL A 102 20.47 13.00 -4.62
N PRO A 103 21.27 12.05 -5.13
CA PRO A 103 22.72 12.15 -5.03
C PRO A 103 23.23 13.23 -5.99
N VAL A 104 24.35 13.86 -5.65
CA VAL A 104 25.09 14.67 -6.62
C VAL A 104 25.63 13.75 -7.70
N MET A 105 25.17 13.92 -8.93
CA MET A 105 25.58 13.08 -10.06
C MET A 105 26.98 13.46 -10.53
N THR A 106 27.97 12.62 -10.19
CA THR A 106 29.27 12.60 -10.87
C THR A 106 29.19 11.69 -12.10
N LYS A 107 30.18 11.81 -12.99
CA LYS A 107 30.24 11.00 -14.21
C LYS A 107 30.36 9.51 -13.89
N GLU A 108 31.20 9.17 -12.91
CA GLU A 108 31.45 7.80 -12.47
C GLU A 108 30.18 7.17 -11.88
N LEU A 109 29.47 7.91 -11.03
CA LEU A 109 28.21 7.44 -10.44
C LEU A 109 27.11 7.24 -11.49
N SER A 110 27.05 8.10 -12.50
CA SER A 110 26.12 7.94 -13.62
C SER A 110 26.39 6.65 -14.40
N GLU A 111 27.67 6.34 -14.67
CA GLU A 111 28.07 5.14 -15.40
C GLU A 111 27.73 3.86 -14.61
N GLU A 112 27.97 3.85 -13.30
CA GLU A 112 27.61 2.75 -12.41
C GLU A 112 26.09 2.54 -12.31
N MET A 113 25.31 3.62 -12.17
CA MET A 113 23.85 3.54 -12.13
C MET A 113 23.28 2.99 -13.45
N ASP A 114 23.81 3.42 -14.59
CA ASP A 114 23.38 2.92 -15.90
C ASP A 114 23.77 1.45 -16.12
N PHE A 115 24.92 1.02 -15.58
CA PHE A 115 25.30 -0.39 -15.56
C PHE A 115 24.31 -1.24 -14.75
N CYS A 116 23.97 -0.82 -13.51
CA CYS A 116 23.00 -1.51 -12.66
C CYS A 116 21.62 -1.60 -13.33
N ARG A 117 21.13 -0.49 -13.91
CA ARG A 117 19.85 -0.47 -14.64
C ARG A 117 19.81 -1.48 -15.78
N LYS A 118 20.91 -1.63 -16.54
CA LYS A 118 20.99 -2.61 -17.63
C LYS A 118 20.91 -4.05 -17.12
N ILE A 119 21.58 -4.35 -16.00
CA ILE A 119 21.50 -5.68 -15.38
C ILE A 119 20.06 -5.99 -14.94
N ASP A 120 19.39 -5.06 -14.27
CA ASP A 120 18.01 -5.26 -13.80
C ASP A 120 17.03 -5.47 -14.96
N CYS A 121 17.18 -4.72 -16.06
CA CYS A 121 16.37 -4.93 -17.26
C CYS A 121 16.60 -6.31 -17.89
N LEU A 122 17.83 -6.82 -17.90
CA LEU A 122 18.13 -8.16 -18.40
C LEU A 122 17.54 -9.24 -17.49
N ALA A 123 17.59 -9.05 -16.17
CA ALA A 123 16.98 -9.95 -15.20
C ALA A 123 15.45 -10.02 -15.35
N LYS A 124 14.79 -8.92 -15.75
CA LYS A 124 13.34 -8.87 -16.00
C LYS A 124 12.91 -9.52 -17.33
N ASN A 125 13.80 -9.56 -18.34
CA ASN A 125 13.50 -10.10 -19.68
C ASN A 125 13.94 -11.56 -19.89
N GLY A 126 14.76 -12.11 -19.00
CA GLY A 126 15.13 -13.52 -19.00
C GLY A 126 14.11 -14.37 -18.27
N ASN A 127 13.68 -15.50 -18.86
CA ASN A 127 13.21 -16.66 -18.11
C ASN A 127 14.36 -17.07 -17.17
N ASN A 128 14.43 -16.47 -15.99
CA ASN A 128 15.49 -16.78 -15.03
C ASN A 128 15.22 -18.17 -14.47
N GLY A 129 15.85 -19.16 -15.10
CA GLY A 129 16.28 -20.35 -14.41
C GLY A 129 16.92 -19.93 -13.10
N GLN A 130 16.49 -20.59 -12.03
CA GLN A 130 16.88 -20.38 -10.65
C GLN A 130 18.35 -19.98 -10.51
N LEU A 131 18.61 -18.69 -10.30
CA LEU A 131 19.93 -18.23 -9.87
C LEU A 131 20.02 -18.52 -8.38
N SER A 132 20.55 -19.71 -8.07
CA SER A 132 21.01 -20.06 -6.73
C SER A 132 22.33 -19.34 -6.45
N TRP A 133 22.29 -18.37 -5.55
CA TRP A 133 23.36 -18.10 -4.60
C TRP A 133 22.72 -17.72 -3.27
#